data_AF-A0A453KYD9-F1
#
_entry.id   AF-A0A453KYD9-F1
#
_cell.length_a   1.000
_cell.length_b   1.000
_cell.length_c   1.000
_cell.angle_alpha   90.00
_cell.angle_beta   90.00
_cell.angle_gamma   90.00
#
_symmetry.space_group_name_H-M   'P 1'
#
loop_
_entity.id
_entity.type
_entity.pdbx_description
1 polymer ?
#
loop_
_entity_poly.entity_id
_entity_poly.type
_entity_poly.pdbx_seq_one_letter_code
_entity_poly.pdbx_strand_id
1 'polypeptide(L)'
;DVKEPFKLQNGWLLWAGIGLFGAVISIALVGAAMTYLNGAPPEREKDSLVLLLPLIGSSTLSTAYLVGITGVLAPILEETVFRGFLMVSLTKWFPTPVCVILSAAVFAFAHLTPDQFPQLFVLGVALGFTYAQTRNLLAPITIHAFWNSGVILLLTFLQLQGYDIKELLGAS
;
A
#
# COMPACT_ATOMS: atom_id res chain seq x y z
N ASP A 1 -11.34 -13.70 12.93
CA ASP A 1 -11.58 -13.86 14.37
C ASP A 1 -11.10 -12.61 15.09
N VAL A 2 -12.02 -11.76 15.56
CA VAL A 2 -11.68 -10.50 16.27
C VAL A 2 -11.34 -10.80 17.74
N LYS A 3 -11.70 -11.99 18.24
CA LYS A 3 -11.54 -12.37 19.64
C LYS A 3 -10.10 -12.75 19.99
N GLU A 4 -9.36 -13.28 19.01
CA GLU A 4 -7.95 -13.68 19.17
C GLU A 4 -7.03 -12.97 18.15
N PRO A 5 -6.86 -11.64 18.24
CA PRO A 5 -6.17 -10.84 17.21
C PRO A 5 -4.68 -11.19 17.03
N PHE A 6 -4.06 -11.83 18.03
CA PHE A 6 -2.63 -12.17 18.03
C PHE A 6 -2.34 -13.68 17.88
N LYS A 7 -3.34 -14.50 17.54
CA LYS A 7 -3.13 -15.94 17.34
C LYS A 7 -2.14 -16.19 16.21
N LEU A 8 -1.10 -17.01 16.43
CA LEU A 8 -0.07 -17.31 15.43
C LEU A 8 -0.64 -17.84 14.11
N GLN A 9 -1.70 -18.65 14.18
CA GLN A 9 -2.28 -19.31 13.01
C GLN A 9 -2.98 -18.32 12.07
N ASN A 10 -3.82 -17.42 12.59
CA ASN A 10 -4.70 -16.57 11.77
C ASN A 10 -5.09 -15.24 12.44
N GLY A 11 -4.38 -14.84 13.49
CA GLY A 11 -4.60 -13.60 14.23
C GLY A 11 -4.35 -12.40 13.33
N TRP A 12 -5.41 -11.66 13.01
CA TRP A 12 -5.38 -10.63 11.98
C TRP A 12 -4.39 -9.50 12.30
N LEU A 13 -4.23 -9.14 13.58
CA LEU A 13 -3.37 -8.04 13.99
C LEU A 13 -1.89 -8.44 13.99
N LEU A 14 -1.59 -9.68 14.41
CA LEU A 14 -0.24 -10.25 14.28
C LEU A 14 0.18 -10.29 12.80
N TRP A 15 -0.67 -10.85 11.94
CA TRP A 15 -0.37 -10.97 10.51
C TRP A 15 -0.38 -9.62 9.80
N ALA A 16 -1.15 -8.63 10.28
CA ALA A 16 -1.04 -7.25 9.82
C ALA A 16 0.35 -6.68 10.12
N GLY A 17 0.88 -6.87 11.33
CA GLY A 17 2.22 -6.42 11.70
C GLY A 17 3.33 -7.10 10.89
N ILE A 18 3.28 -8.43 10.78
CA ILE A 18 4.23 -9.20 9.97
C ILE A 18 4.16 -8.79 8.49
N GLY A 19 2.95 -8.66 7.96
CA GLY A 19 2.71 -8.27 6.57
C GLY A 19 3.20 -6.86 6.27
N LEU A 20 2.97 -5.90 7.17
CA LEU A 20 3.45 -4.51 7.02
C LEU A 20 4.98 -4.47 7.03
N PHE A 21 5.62 -5.14 7.99
CA PHE A 21 7.09 -5.21 8.06
C PHE A 21 7.69 -5.85 6.81
N GLY A 22 7.12 -6.98 6.39
CA GLY A 22 7.52 -7.66 5.16
C GLY A 22 7.33 -6.80 3.91
N ALA A 23 6.23 -6.05 3.81
CA ALA A 23 5.95 -5.14 2.70
C ALA A 23 6.96 -4.00 2.65
N VAL A 24 7.26 -3.34 3.78
CA VAL A 24 8.26 -2.25 3.86
C VAL A 24 9.62 -2.74 3.38
N ILE A 25 10.09 -3.89 3.87
CA ILE A 25 11.38 -4.47 3.45
C ILE A 25 11.36 -4.80 1.96
N SER A 26 10.31 -5.47 1.49
CA SER A 26 10.23 -5.91 0.09
C SER A 26 10.19 -4.73 -0.87
N ILE A 27 9.44 -3.68 -0.55
CA ILE A 27 9.36 -2.46 -1.35
C ILE A 27 10.71 -1.72 -1.34
N ALA A 28 11.40 -1.65 -0.20
CA ALA A 28 12.73 -1.06 -0.11
C ALA A 28 13.75 -1.83 -0.97
N LEU A 29 13.74 -3.17 -0.91
CA LEU A 29 14.61 -4.03 -1.71
C LEU A 29 14.32 -3.90 -3.21
N VAL A 30 13.05 -3.87 -3.60
CA VAL A 30 12.64 -3.68 -5.00
C VAL A 30 13.06 -2.29 -5.48
N GLY A 31 12.89 -1.25 -4.67
CA GLY A 31 13.37 0.10 -5.00
C GLY A 31 14.89 0.15 -5.19
N ALA A 32 15.66 -0.51 -4.31
CA ALA A 32 17.11 -0.61 -4.44
C ALA A 32 17.53 -1.39 -5.69
N ALA A 33 16.87 -2.52 -5.97
CA ALA A 33 17.13 -3.32 -7.16
C ALA A 33 16.84 -2.55 -8.45
N MET A 34 15.69 -1.86 -8.51
CA MET A 34 15.34 -1.02 -9.66
C MET A 34 16.35 0.12 -9.85
N THR A 35 16.83 0.74 -8.77
CA THR A 35 17.87 1.77 -8.84
C THR A 35 19.18 1.22 -9.40
N TYR A 36 19.59 0.04 -8.94
CA TYR A 36 20.79 -0.64 -9.42
C TYR A 36 20.69 -1.01 -10.91
N LEU A 37 19.54 -1.51 -11.35
CA LEU A 37 19.31 -1.94 -12.73
C LEU A 37 19.18 -0.77 -13.70
N ASN A 38 18.49 0.30 -13.31
CA ASN A 38 18.20 1.44 -14.19
C ASN A 38 19.27 2.54 -14.13
N GLY A 39 20.22 2.47 -13.19
CA GLY A 39 21.24 3.52 -12.99
C GLY A 39 20.69 4.85 -12.45
N ALA A 40 19.39 4.91 -12.18
CA ALA A 40 18.69 6.05 -11.62
C ALA A 40 17.63 5.55 -10.63
N PRO A 41 17.33 6.30 -9.55
CA PRO A 41 16.24 5.94 -8.66
C PRO A 41 14.92 5.89 -9.43
N PRO A 42 14.02 4.94 -9.11
CA PRO A 42 12.69 4.93 -9.71
C PRO A 42 12.00 6.27 -9.48
N GLU A 43 11.30 6.78 -10.48
CA GLU A 43 10.53 8.02 -10.36
C GLU A 43 9.50 7.85 -9.23
N ARG A 44 9.81 8.44 -8.06
CA ARG A 44 8.97 8.32 -6.85
C ARG A 44 7.67 9.08 -7.06
N GLU A 45 6.55 8.36 -7.03
CA GLU A 45 5.22 8.90 -6.71
C GLU A 45 4.82 10.18 -7.47
N LYS A 46 5.32 10.37 -8.69
CA LYS A 46 5.24 11.67 -9.38
C LYS A 46 3.84 12.04 -9.88
N ASP A 47 2.92 11.11 -10.02
CA ASP A 47 1.59 11.43 -10.57
C ASP A 47 0.53 11.60 -9.47
N SER A 48 0.27 10.56 -8.68
CA SER A 48 -0.82 10.59 -7.70
C SER A 48 -0.51 11.43 -6.45
N LEU A 49 0.71 11.41 -5.93
CA LEU A 49 1.06 12.25 -4.79
C LEU A 49 1.31 13.70 -5.17
N VAL A 50 1.89 13.97 -6.34
CA VAL A 50 2.11 15.36 -6.81
C VAL A 50 0.79 16.10 -6.98
N LEU A 51 -0.26 15.42 -7.45
CA LEU A 51 -1.61 15.97 -7.49
C LEU A 51 -2.15 16.34 -6.09
N LEU A 52 -1.71 15.61 -5.05
CA LEU A 52 -2.12 15.84 -3.67
C LEU A 52 -1.18 16.78 -2.90
N LEU A 53 0.03 17.06 -3.40
CA LEU A 53 1.02 17.95 -2.75
C LEU A 53 0.46 19.31 -2.32
N PRO A 54 -0.38 20.02 -3.11
CA PRO A 54 -0.95 21.29 -2.67
C PRO A 54 -1.87 21.17 -1.45
N LEU A 55 -2.36 19.96 -1.16
CA LEU A 55 -3.22 19.65 -0.02
C LEU A 55 -2.42 19.10 1.17
N ILE A 56 -1.26 18.51 0.93
CA ILE A 56 -0.34 18.03 1.98
C ILE A 56 0.25 19.25 2.69
N GLY A 57 0.19 19.27 4.02
CA GLY A 57 0.77 20.35 4.83
C GLY A 57 0.15 21.75 4.69
N SER A 58 -0.86 21.94 3.84
CA SER A 58 -1.49 23.25 3.62
C SER A 58 -2.34 23.71 4.80
N SER A 59 -2.97 22.77 5.50
CA SER A 59 -3.64 22.98 6.78
C SER A 59 -3.85 21.64 7.50
N THR A 60 -4.07 21.69 8.82
CA THR A 60 -4.44 20.52 9.63
C THR A 60 -5.71 19.85 9.08
N LEU A 61 -6.70 20.66 8.66
CA LEU A 61 -7.96 20.16 8.14
C LEU A 61 -7.78 19.45 6.78
N SER A 62 -6.99 20.02 5.88
CA SER A 62 -6.67 19.39 4.58
C SER A 62 -5.96 18.05 4.79
N THR A 63 -4.96 18.01 5.68
CA THR A 63 -4.23 16.78 6.02
C THR A 63 -5.18 15.73 6.62
N ALA A 64 -6.09 16.13 7.50
CA ALA A 64 -7.08 15.23 8.08
C ALA A 64 -8.03 14.64 7.03
N TYR A 65 -8.49 15.44 6.06
CA TYR A 65 -9.29 14.95 4.95
C TYR A 65 -8.53 13.98 4.04
N LEU A 66 -7.26 14.30 3.72
CA LEU A 66 -6.40 13.41 2.94
C LEU A 66 -6.27 12.06 3.63
N VAL A 67 -5.84 12.03 4.90
CA VAL A 67 -5.72 10.78 5.68
C VAL A 67 -7.05 10.04 5.78
N GLY A 68 -8.17 10.74 5.96
CA GLY A 68 -9.50 10.11 5.99
C GLY A 68 -9.87 9.43 4.66
N ILE A 69 -9.63 10.08 3.52
CA ILE A 69 -10.00 9.56 2.21
C ILE A 69 -9.01 8.48 1.76
N THR A 70 -7.72 8.80 1.68
CA THR A 70 -6.71 7.91 1.11
C THR A 70 -6.19 6.88 2.12
N GLY A 71 -6.20 7.21 3.40
CA GLY A 71 -5.73 6.35 4.48
C GLY A 71 -6.80 5.44 5.07
N VAL A 72 -8.10 5.74 4.87
CA VAL A 72 -9.19 4.93 5.43
C VAL A 72 -10.18 4.48 4.35
N LEU A 73 -10.84 5.41 3.65
CA LEU A 73 -11.90 5.06 2.72
C LEU A 73 -11.39 4.25 1.51
N ALA A 74 -10.28 4.69 0.90
CA ALA A 74 -9.69 3.98 -0.24
C ALA A 74 -9.24 2.55 0.14
N PRO A 75 -8.46 2.31 1.20
CA PRO A 75 -8.11 0.97 1.64
C PRO A 75 -9.32 0.06 1.90
N ILE A 76 -10.37 0.57 2.55
CA ILE A 76 -11.59 -0.22 2.78
C ILE A 76 -12.22 -0.65 1.46
N LEU A 77 -12.37 0.29 0.51
CA LEU A 77 -12.97 0.01 -0.79
C LEU A 77 -12.11 -0.96 -1.60
N GLU A 78 -10.83 -0.66 -1.74
CA GLU A 78 -9.89 -1.42 -2.55
C GLU A 78 -9.71 -2.84 -2.02
N GLU A 79 -9.48 -3.02 -0.72
CA GLU A 79 -9.35 -4.38 -0.16
C GLU A 79 -10.64 -5.18 -0.26
N THR A 80 -11.80 -4.54 -0.15
CA THR A 80 -13.09 -5.20 -0.38
C THR A 80 -13.21 -5.69 -1.82
N VAL A 81 -12.81 -4.88 -2.80
CA VAL A 81 -12.87 -5.24 -4.23
C VAL A 81 -11.81 -6.29 -4.58
N PHE A 82 -10.54 -6.05 -4.27
CA PHE A 82 -9.44 -6.91 -4.72
C PHE A 82 -9.30 -8.19 -3.92
N ARG A 83 -9.49 -8.15 -2.59
CA ARG A 83 -9.29 -9.30 -1.70
C ARG A 83 -10.62 -9.96 -1.37
N GLY A 84 -11.62 -9.17 -0.99
CA GLY A 84 -12.95 -9.67 -0.64
C GLY A 84 -13.72 -10.25 -1.83
N PHE A 85 -13.63 -9.63 -3.01
CA PHE A 85 -14.39 -10.04 -4.19
C PHE A 85 -13.53 -10.73 -5.25
N LEU A 86 -12.54 -10.06 -5.84
CA LEU A 86 -11.76 -10.58 -6.98
C LEU A 86 -10.97 -11.83 -6.60
N MET A 87 -10.10 -11.74 -5.59
CA MET A 87 -9.25 -12.85 -5.16
C MET A 87 -10.09 -14.07 -4.72
N VAL A 88 -11.14 -13.85 -3.91
CA VAL A 88 -12.06 -14.92 -3.50
C VAL A 88 -12.75 -15.55 -4.72
N SER A 89 -13.18 -14.77 -5.70
CA SER A 89 -13.80 -15.30 -6.92
C SER A 89 -12.82 -16.15 -7.74
N LEU A 90 -11.55 -15.76 -7.82
CA LEU A 90 -10.50 -16.53 -8.50
C LEU A 90 -10.22 -17.88 -7.81
N THR A 91 -10.38 -17.98 -6.48
CA THR A 91 -10.17 -19.25 -5.76
C THR A 91 -11.14 -20.38 -6.14
N LYS A 92 -12.20 -20.06 -6.91
CA LYS A 92 -13.07 -21.07 -7.52
C LYS A 92 -12.41 -21.83 -8.68
N TRP A 93 -11.36 -21.25 -9.26
CA TRP A 93 -10.73 -21.74 -10.50
C TRP A 93 -9.24 -22.03 -10.33
N PHE A 94 -8.56 -21.36 -9.41
CA PHE A 94 -7.11 -21.44 -9.22
C PHE A 94 -6.73 -21.69 -7.76
N PRO A 95 -5.56 -22.29 -7.48
CA PRO A 95 -5.07 -22.43 -6.11
C PRO A 95 -4.75 -21.06 -5.49
N THR A 96 -4.86 -20.98 -4.16
CA THR A 96 -4.71 -19.71 -3.40
C THR A 96 -3.47 -18.90 -3.75
N PRO A 97 -2.24 -19.47 -3.87
CA PRO A 97 -1.06 -18.68 -4.22
C PRO A 97 -1.19 -17.99 -5.59
N VAL A 98 -1.77 -18.66 -6.58
CA VAL A 98 -2.01 -18.08 -7.91
C VAL A 98 -3.02 -16.93 -7.81
N CYS A 99 -4.06 -17.07 -6.99
CA CYS A 99 -5.05 -16.02 -6.77
C CYS A 99 -4.43 -14.77 -6.12
N VAL A 100 -3.48 -14.93 -5.21
CA VAL A 100 -2.72 -13.82 -4.60
C VAL A 100 -1.96 -13.06 -5.67
N ILE A 101 -1.21 -13.77 -6.53
CA ILE A 101 -0.41 -13.16 -7.60
C ILE A 101 -1.31 -12.44 -8.62
N LEU A 102 -2.39 -13.09 -9.07
CA LEU A 102 -3.30 -12.49 -10.06
C LEU A 102 -4.01 -11.25 -9.49
N SER A 103 -4.52 -11.32 -8.27
CA SER A 103 -5.17 -10.16 -7.62
C SER A 103 -4.18 -9.01 -7.42
N ALA A 104 -2.93 -9.31 -7.01
CA ALA A 104 -1.88 -8.30 -6.87
C ALA A 104 -1.50 -7.63 -8.20
N ALA A 105 -1.44 -8.40 -9.30
CA ALA A 105 -1.18 -7.86 -10.63
C ALA A 105 -2.31 -6.93 -11.09
N VAL A 106 -3.57 -7.37 -10.93
CA VAL A 106 -4.74 -6.54 -11.30
C VAL A 106 -4.81 -5.28 -10.44
N PHE A 107 -4.52 -5.37 -9.14
CA PHE A 107 -4.38 -4.22 -8.25
C PHE A 107 -3.34 -3.22 -8.76
N ALA A 108 -2.13 -3.67 -9.07
CA ALA A 108 -1.05 -2.80 -9.56
C ALA A 108 -1.39 -2.16 -10.91
N PHE A 109 -1.99 -2.91 -11.85
CA PHE A 109 -2.42 -2.34 -13.13
C PHE A 109 -3.56 -1.34 -13.01
N ALA A 110 -4.48 -1.52 -12.06
CA ALA A 110 -5.60 -0.60 -11.84
C ALA A 110 -5.17 0.81 -11.41
N HIS A 111 -3.93 0.96 -10.92
CA HIS A 111 -3.36 2.26 -10.56
C HIS A 111 -2.88 3.07 -11.77
N LEU A 112 -2.75 2.44 -12.94
CA LEU A 112 -2.36 3.10 -14.21
C LEU A 112 -1.03 3.87 -14.12
N THR A 113 -0.12 3.42 -13.26
CA THR A 113 1.22 4.00 -13.05
C THR A 113 2.31 2.95 -13.33
N PRO A 114 2.73 2.77 -14.60
CA PRO A 114 3.67 1.70 -14.98
C PRO A 114 4.97 1.69 -14.18
N ASP A 115 5.53 2.86 -13.85
CA ASP A 115 6.79 2.99 -13.10
C ASP A 115 6.67 2.53 -11.64
N GLN A 116 5.45 2.53 -11.09
CA GLN A 116 5.16 2.09 -9.73
C GLN A 116 4.70 0.63 -9.67
N PHE A 117 4.53 -0.01 -10.83
CA PHE A 117 4.00 -1.36 -10.91
C PHE A 117 4.76 -2.36 -10.02
N PRO A 118 6.12 -2.42 -10.00
CA PRO A 118 6.83 -3.38 -9.15
C PRO A 118 6.52 -3.21 -7.65
N GLN A 119 6.46 -1.97 -7.17
CA GLN A 119 6.22 -1.63 -5.78
C GLN A 119 4.75 -1.94 -5.40
N LEU A 120 3.79 -1.53 -6.25
CA LEU A 120 2.37 -1.79 -6.05
C LEU A 120 2.04 -3.28 -6.12
N PHE A 121 2.71 -4.01 -7.01
CA PHE A 121 2.56 -5.45 -7.13
C PHE A 121 3.04 -6.15 -5.85
N VAL A 122 4.20 -5.77 -5.32
CA VAL A 122 4.78 -6.35 -4.09
C VAL A 122 3.92 -6.03 -2.87
N LEU A 123 3.45 -4.79 -2.75
CA LEU A 123 2.44 -4.43 -1.74
C LEU A 123 1.19 -5.30 -1.90
N GLY A 124 0.71 -5.43 -3.15
CA GLY A 124 -0.48 -6.20 -3.47
C GLY A 124 -0.37 -7.68 -3.10
N VAL A 125 0.82 -8.28 -3.26
CA VAL A 125 1.13 -9.65 -2.83
C VAL A 125 1.10 -9.77 -1.32
N ALA A 126 1.70 -8.82 -0.58
CA ALA A 126 1.67 -8.83 0.88
C ALA A 126 0.23 -8.74 1.44
N LEU A 127 -0.59 -7.86 0.86
CA LEU A 127 -2.01 -7.72 1.21
C LEU A 127 -2.80 -9.00 0.88
N GLY A 128 -2.60 -9.59 -0.30
CA GLY A 128 -3.25 -10.85 -0.68
C GLY A 128 -2.82 -12.02 0.20
N PHE A 129 -1.53 -12.11 0.54
CA PHE A 129 -0.99 -13.15 1.43
C PHE A 129 -1.58 -13.07 2.83
N THR A 130 -1.61 -11.88 3.43
CA THR A 130 -2.18 -11.69 4.78
C THR A 130 -3.68 -11.98 4.81
N TYR A 131 -4.41 -11.65 3.74
CA TYR A 131 -5.80 -12.08 3.60
C TYR A 131 -5.93 -13.60 3.47
N ALA A 132 -5.09 -14.25 2.66
CA ALA A 132 -5.11 -15.71 2.49
C ALA A 132 -4.91 -16.44 3.82
N GLN A 133 -3.98 -15.94 4.64
CA GLN A 133 -3.61 -16.51 5.93
C GLN A 133 -4.67 -16.28 7.01
N THR A 134 -5.24 -15.07 7.07
CA THR A 134 -6.14 -14.67 8.16
C THR A 134 -7.62 -14.88 7.85
N ARG A 135 -7.98 -14.90 6.55
CA ARG A 135 -9.36 -14.83 6.03
C ARG A 135 -10.14 -13.66 6.64
N ASN A 136 -9.44 -12.56 6.94
CA ASN A 136 -10.01 -11.38 7.57
C ASN A 136 -9.54 -10.13 6.81
N LEU A 137 -10.49 -9.33 6.32
CA LEU A 137 -10.19 -8.09 5.60
C LEU A 137 -9.53 -7.02 6.48
N LEU A 138 -9.70 -7.08 7.80
CA LEU A 138 -9.06 -6.11 8.71
C LEU A 138 -7.53 -6.15 8.62
N ALA A 139 -6.93 -7.32 8.36
CA ALA A 139 -5.47 -7.44 8.23
C ALA A 139 -4.93 -6.63 7.03
N PRO A 140 -5.33 -6.90 5.77
CA PRO A 140 -4.88 -6.12 4.63
C PRO A 140 -5.36 -4.66 4.69
N ILE A 141 -6.58 -4.38 5.16
CA ILE A 141 -7.07 -2.99 5.31
C ILE A 141 -6.14 -2.20 6.23
N THR A 142 -5.73 -2.80 7.35
CA THR A 142 -4.84 -2.16 8.31
C THR A 142 -3.47 -1.89 7.68
N ILE A 143 -2.86 -2.89 7.03
CA ILE A 143 -1.57 -2.71 6.34
C ILE A 143 -1.65 -1.58 5.31
N HIS A 144 -2.67 -1.61 4.46
CA HIS A 144 -2.85 -0.63 3.38
C HIS A 144 -3.11 0.77 3.93
N ALA A 145 -3.96 0.90 4.97
CA ALA A 145 -4.21 2.15 5.67
C ALA A 145 -2.94 2.74 6.29
N PHE A 146 -2.11 1.90 6.94
CA PHE A 146 -0.84 2.32 7.52
C PHE A 146 0.16 2.76 6.46
N TRP A 147 0.21 2.07 5.32
CA TRP A 147 1.06 2.47 4.20
C TRP A 147 0.67 3.85 3.68
N ASN A 148 -0.59 4.04 3.28
CA ASN A 148 -1.05 5.30 2.69
C ASN A 148 -0.97 6.47 3.68
N SER A 149 -1.40 6.26 4.93
CA SER A 149 -1.34 7.29 5.96
C SER A 149 0.10 7.60 6.35
N GLY A 150 0.96 6.59 6.44
CA GLY A 150 2.37 6.75 6.79
C GLY A 150 3.11 7.65 5.80
N VAL A 151 2.89 7.44 4.49
CA VAL A 151 3.46 8.29 3.44
C VAL A 151 2.99 9.73 3.57
N ILE A 152 1.67 9.97 3.69
CA ILE A 152 1.11 11.33 3.79
C ILE A 152 1.60 12.05 5.05
N LEU A 153 1.62 11.38 6.19
CA LEU A 153 2.07 11.97 7.45
C LEU A 153 3.57 12.25 7.46
N LEU A 154 4.38 11.36 6.86
CA LEU A 154 5.81 11.59 6.69
C LEU A 154 6.07 12.81 5.81
N LEU A 155 5.41 12.92 4.65
CA LEU A 155 5.55 14.07 3.76
C LEU A 155 5.07 15.36 4.42
N THR A 156 3.94 15.32 5.12
CA THR A 156 3.45 16.46 5.91
C THR A 156 4.47 16.90 6.96
N PHE A 157 5.06 15.94 7.69
CA PHE A 157 6.08 16.23 8.70
C PHE A 157 7.32 16.89 8.08
N LEU A 158 7.84 16.35 6.97
CA LEU A 158 8.98 16.93 6.26
C LEU A 158 8.68 18.35 5.75
N GLN A 159 7.48 18.58 5.21
CA GLN A 159 7.07 19.89 4.74
C GLN A 159 6.98 20.91 5.89
N LEU A 160 6.48 20.50 7.06
CA LEU A 160 6.46 21.33 8.26
C LEU A 160 7.86 21.65 8.81
N GLN A 161 8.86 20.83 8.50
CA GLN A 161 10.28 21.12 8.79
C GLN A 161 10.93 22.05 7.75
N GLY A 162 10.19 22.47 6.71
CA GLY A 162 10.67 23.38 5.67
C GLY A 162 11.37 22.70 4.49
N TYR A 163 11.29 21.37 4.35
CA TYR A 163 11.79 20.69 3.16
C TYR A 163 10.87 20.93 1.95
N ASP A 164 11.47 21.16 0.77
CA ASP A 164 10.72 21.17 -0.48
C ASP A 164 10.39 19.74 -0.91
N ILE A 165 9.13 19.34 -0.73
CA ILE A 165 8.67 18.00 -1.08
C ILE A 165 8.74 17.74 -2.59
N LYS A 166 8.59 18.79 -3.43
CA LYS A 166 8.69 18.63 -4.88
C LYS A 166 10.10 18.25 -5.29
N GLU A 167 11.09 18.89 -4.68
CA GLU A 167 12.50 18.56 -4.88
C GLU A 167 12.81 17.13 -4.40
N LEU A 168 12.30 16.74 -3.21
CA LEU A 168 12.47 15.39 -2.66
C LEU A 168 11.84 14.28 -3.51
N LEU A 169 10.73 14.59 -4.20
CA LEU A 169 10.06 13.68 -5.11
C LEU A 169 10.62 13.75 -6.55
N GLY A 170 11.54 14.67 -6.83
CA GLY A 170 12.09 14.90 -8.17
C GLY A 170 11.03 15.38 -9.17
N ALA A 171 10.01 16.10 -8.68
CA ALA A 171 8.97 16.74 -9.47
C ALA A 171 9.35 18.21 -9.69
N SER A 172 10.16 18.48 -10.73
CA SER A 172 10.54 19.83 -11.16
C SER A 172 9.51 20.45 -12.09
#